data_AF-A0A7U4DKX1-F1
#
_entry.id   AF-A0A7U4DKX1-F1
#
_cell.length_a   1.000
_cell.length_b   1.000
_cell.length_c   1.000
_cell.angle_alpha   90.00
_cell.angle_beta   90.00
_cell.angle_gamma   90.00
#
_symmetry.space_group_name_H-M   'P 1'
#
loop_
_entity.id
_entity.type
_entity.pdbx_description
1 polymer ?
#
loop_
_entity_poly.entity_id
_entity_poly.type
_entity_poly.pdbx_seq_one_letter_code
_entity_poly.pdbx_strand_id
1 'polypeptide(L)' 'MKDVQKFVGFDVSKEMISVGVAEAERGEQRFYGNVPNNPESVRKFLTIPVSPLMNTLY' A
#
# COMPACT_ATOMS: atom_id res chain seq x y z
N MET A 1 16.51 -15.29 -2.17
CA MET A 1 15.61 -14.48 -1.32
C MET A 1 14.32 -15.25 -1.21
N LYS A 2 13.78 -15.48 0.00
CA LYS A 2 12.41 -16.00 0.12
C LYS A 2 11.48 -14.91 -0.39
N ASP A 3 10.55 -15.25 -1.28
CA ASP A 3 9.52 -14.32 -1.73
C ASP A 3 8.68 -13.93 -0.52
N VAL A 4 8.88 -12.71 -0.01
CA VAL A 4 8.12 -12.18 1.12
C VAL A 4 6.77 -11.74 0.55
N GLN A 5 5.78 -12.62 0.62
CA GLN A 5 4.41 -12.30 0.24
C GLN A 5 3.74 -11.53 1.38
N LYS A 6 3.25 -10.33 1.05
CA LYS A 6 2.46 -9.49 1.95
C LYS A 6 1.05 -9.32 1.40
N PHE A 7 0.08 -9.26 2.31
CA PHE A 7 -1.31 -8.99 2.01
C PHE A 7 -1.66 -7.60 2.51
N VAL A 8 -2.32 -6.80 1.68
CA VAL A 8 -2.78 -5.45 2.02
C VAL A 8 -4.30 -5.43 2.01
N GLY A 9 -4.90 -5.07 3.14
CA GLY A 9 -6.33 -4.87 3.29
C GLY A 9 -6.66 -3.38 3.29
N PHE A 10 -7.70 -3.01 2.56
CA PHE A 10 -8.26 -1.65 2.54
C PHE A 10 -9.67 -1.69 3.10
N ASP A 11 -9.92 -0.92 4.14
CA ASP A 11 -11.28 -0.64 4.62
C ASP A 11 -11.63 0.80 4.25
N VAL A 12 -12.66 0.97 3.43
CA VAL A 12 -12.97 2.24 2.74
C VAL A 12 -14.29 2.80 3.26
N SER A 13 -14.24 4.02 3.78
CA SER A 13 -15.40 4.80 4.19
C SER A 13 -15.53 6.07 3.35
N LYS A 14 -16.60 6.85 3.57
CA LYS A 14 -16.83 8.11 2.85
C LYS A 14 -15.68 9.12 3.02
N GLU A 15 -15.03 9.13 4.17
CA GLU A 15 -14.05 10.17 4.52
C GLU A 15 -12.62 9.64 4.59
N MET A 16 -12.44 8.35 4.89
CA MET A 16 -11.13 7.76 5.16
C MET A 16 -10.99 6.35 4.58
N ILE A 17 -9.77 5.96 4.28
CA ILE A 17 -9.33 4.63 3.88
C ILE A 17 -8.33 4.13 4.92
N SER A 18 -8.66 3.06 5.63
CA SER A 18 -7.78 2.41 6.60
C SER A 18 -6.94 1.35 5.89
N VAL A 19 -5.63 1.32 6.17
CA VAL A 19 -4.68 0.40 5.54
C VAL A 19 -4.14 -0.57 6.57
N GLY A 20 -4.34 -1.86 6.33
CA GLY A 20 -3.74 -2.95 7.10
C GLY A 20 -2.80 -3.77 6.23
N VAL A 21 -1.68 -4.22 6.79
CA VAL A 21 -0.74 -5.14 6.11
C VAL A 21 -0.53 -6.37 6.98
N ALA A 22 -0.63 -7.54 6.37
CA ALA A 22 -0.35 -8.83 6.99
C ALA A 22 0.76 -9.56 6.24
N GLU A 23 1.57 -10.33 6.96
CA GLU A 23 2.57 -11.23 6.38
C GLU A 23 1.90 -12.57 6.03
N ALA A 24 2.34 -13.23 4.96
CA ALA A 24 1.73 -14.50 4.51
C ALA A 24 1.85 -15.65 5.53
N GLU A 25 2.91 -15.67 6.32
CA GLU A 25 3.14 -16.71 7.33
C GLU A 25 2.58 -16.28 8.69
N ARG A 26 1.28 -16.53 8.96
CA ARG A 26 0.64 -16.38 10.29
C ARG A 26 1.03 -15.10 11.06
N GLY A 27 1.41 -14.03 10.37
CA GLY A 27 1.90 -12.81 10.99
C GLY A 27 0.73 -11.99 11.49
N GLU A 28 0.94 -11.26 12.59
CA GLU A 28 -0.06 -10.31 13.08
C GLU A 28 -0.37 -9.29 12.00
N GLN A 29 -1.66 -9.07 11.75
CA GLN A 29 -2.12 -7.98 10.91
C GLN A 29 -1.73 -6.66 11.59
N ARG A 30 -0.91 -5.87 10.91
CA ARG A 30 -0.48 -4.56 11.40
C ARG A 30 -1.33 -3.49 10.74
N PHE A 31 -1.84 -2.58 11.55
CA PHE A 31 -2.47 -1.36 11.07
C PHE A 31 -1.38 -0.34 10.68
N TYR A 32 -1.41 0.13 9.44
CA TYR A 32 -0.40 1.01 8.86
C TYR A 32 -0.82 2.48 8.83
N GLY A 33 -2.12 2.79 8.97
CA GLY A 33 -2.62 4.15 9.07
C GLY A 33 -3.86 4.39 8.22
N ASN A 34 -4.28 5.65 8.22
CA ASN A 34 -5.46 6.11 7.48
C ASN A 34 -5.07 7.12 6.40
N VAL A 35 -5.70 7.02 5.24
CA VAL A 35 -5.58 7.96 4.12
C VAL A 35 -6.93 8.65 3.94
N PRO A 36 -7.00 9.99 3.83
CA PRO A 36 -8.25 10.67 3.48
C PRO A 36 -8.80 10.17 2.15
N ASN A 37 -10.10 9.91 2.07
CA ASN A 37 -10.77 9.43 0.86
C ASN A 37 -11.05 10.59 -0.11
N ASN A 38 -9.98 11.18 -0.63
CA ASN A 38 -10.05 12.14 -1.73
C ASN A 38 -9.02 11.79 -2.82
N PRO A 39 -9.29 12.16 -4.09
CA PRO A 39 -8.45 11.75 -5.22
C PRO A 39 -6.98 12.16 -5.08
N GLU A 40 -6.68 13.31 -4.49
CA GLU A 40 -5.32 13.79 -4.31
C GLU A 40 -4.51 12.92 -3.33
N SER A 41 -5.14 12.56 -2.20
CA SER A 41 -4.52 11.74 -1.16
C SER A 41 -4.29 10.31 -1.65
N VAL A 42 -5.26 9.76 -2.39
CA VAL A 42 -5.14 8.43 -3.01
C VAL A 42 -4.04 8.42 -4.07
N ARG A 43 -3.90 9.47 -4.88
CA ARG A 43 -2.86 9.55 -5.91
C ARG A 43 -1.45 9.58 -5.30
N LYS A 44 -1.26 10.27 -4.17
CA LYS A 44 0.02 10.25 -3.44
C LYS A 44 0.32 8.86 -2.87
N PHE A 45 -0.69 8.13 -2.43
CA PHE A 45 -0.55 6.75 -1.93
C PHE A 45 -0.20 5.75 -3.05
N LEU A 46 -0.82 5.88 -4.22
CA LEU A 46 -0.61 5.00 -5.38
C LEU A 46 0.60 5.37 -6.25
N THR A 47 1.30 6.47 -5.94
CA THR A 47 2.57 6.77 -6.61
C THR A 47 3.59 5.77 -6.09
N ILE A 48 3.60 4.58 -6.71
CA ILE A 48 4.73 3.67 -6.65
C ILE A 48 5.92 4.50 -7.10
N PRO A 49 6.96 4.71 -6.27
CA PRO A 49 8.17 5.34 -6.76
C PRO A 49 8.67 4.44 -7.88
N VAL A 50 8.50 4.91 -9.12
CA VAL A 50 9.12 4.26 -10.28
C VAL A 50 10.60 4.31 -9.94
N SER A 51 11.19 3.15 -9.66
CA SER A 51 12.61 3.08 -9.38
C SER A 51 13.32 3.82 -10.52
N PRO A 52 14.27 4.73 -10.25
CA PRO A 52 15.03 5.41 -11.29
C PRO A 52 15.66 4.42 -12.29
N LEU A 53 15.88 3.17 -11.85
CA LEU A 53 16.40 2.08 -12.68
C LEU A 53 15.43 1.61 -13.77
N MET A 54 14.13 1.87 -13.67
CA MET A 54 13.14 1.51 -14.70
C MET A 54 13.07 2.54 -15.85
N ASN A 55 13.74 3.68 -15.73
CA ASN A 55 13.74 4.73 -16.74
C ASN A 55 14.88 4.61 -17.78
N THR A 56 15.61 3.49 -17.77
CA THR A 56 16.78 3.25 -18.66
C THR A 56 16.48 2.23 -19.77
N LEU A 57 15.23 1.83 -19.96
CA LEU A 57 14.82 0.83 -20.96
C LEU A 57 13.63 1.32 -21.82
N TYR A 58 13.76 2.52 -22.39
CA TYR A 58 13.04 2.95 -23.60
C TYR A 58 13.90 3.90 -24.39
#